data_AF-A0A7Y8X1J4-F1
#
_entry.id   AF-A0A7Y8X1J4-F1
#
_cell.length_a   1.000
_cell.length_b   1.000
_cell.length_c   1.000
_cell.angle_alpha   90.00
_cell.angle_beta   90.00
_cell.angle_gamma   90.00
#
_symmetry.space_group_name_H-M   'P 1'
#
loop_
_entity.id
_entity.type
_entity.pdbx_description
1 polymer ?
#
loop_
_entity_poly.entity_id
_entity_poly.type
_entity_poly.pdbx_seq_one_letter_code
_entity_poly.pdbx_strand_id
1 'polypeptide(L)'
;MSIESYFPVEQLIADRAAGAVPAAQAPEPAAGASGSPARLLGLAPEDLTAYFARIAEAVERDDPGPAARGGWEERERLRFSTWVRQVYAHPLSPAVFALPADRVIREVQLREAAELAFRIDVGRARAKAPKPSAEVRATAAVASAWAIAADALSRSPRPPRERVVGDVWTIVRETIEPALRPTGTVSARSHGSW
;
A
#
# COMPACT_ATOMS: atom_id res chain seq x y z
N MET A 1 -37.01 38.35 -0.69
CA MET A 1 -36.03 39.19 -1.41
C MET A 1 -34.76 38.37 -1.50
N SER A 2 -34.51 37.74 -2.65
CA SER A 2 -33.33 36.90 -2.89
C SER A 2 -32.19 37.76 -3.41
N ILE A 3 -30.97 37.55 -2.89
CA ILE A 3 -29.72 37.89 -3.58
C ILE A 3 -28.76 36.70 -3.41
N GLU A 4 -28.62 35.98 -4.51
CA GLU A 4 -27.53 35.07 -4.87
C GLU A 4 -26.18 35.81 -4.95
N SER A 5 -25.11 35.00 -5.05
CA SER A 5 -23.81 35.31 -5.65
C SER A 5 -22.71 35.78 -4.70
N TYR A 6 -21.43 35.42 -4.85
CA TYR A 6 -20.71 34.43 -5.68
C TYR A 6 -19.24 34.67 -5.28
N PHE A 7 -18.51 33.68 -4.78
CA PHE A 7 -17.05 33.81 -4.58
C PHE A 7 -16.35 33.34 -5.86
N PRO A 8 -15.68 34.21 -6.64
CA PRO A 8 -15.11 33.80 -7.92
C PRO A 8 -13.71 33.22 -7.70
N VAL A 9 -13.61 31.89 -7.82
CA VAL A 9 -12.34 31.13 -7.88
C VAL A 9 -11.46 31.59 -9.06
N GLU A 10 -12.06 32.26 -10.04
CA GLU A 10 -11.40 32.71 -11.27
C GLU A 10 -10.38 33.84 -11.06
N GLN A 11 -10.56 34.71 -10.06
CA GLN A 11 -9.58 35.77 -9.76
C GLN A 11 -8.27 35.22 -9.18
N LEU A 12 -8.33 34.11 -8.44
CA LEU A 12 -7.14 33.47 -7.86
C LEU A 12 -6.27 32.78 -8.94
N ILE A 13 -6.88 32.42 -10.07
CA ILE A 13 -6.21 31.82 -11.22
C ILE A 13 -5.58 32.92 -12.10
N ALA A 14 -6.23 34.08 -12.23
CA ALA A 14 -5.72 35.22 -12.99
C ALA A 14 -4.44 35.82 -12.39
N ASP A 15 -4.37 35.97 -11.06
CA ASP A 15 -3.17 36.52 -10.39
C ASP A 15 -1.95 35.60 -10.49
N ARG A 16 -2.18 34.27 -10.62
CA ARG A 16 -1.10 33.29 -10.80
C ARG A 16 -0.56 33.27 -12.23
N ALA A 17 -1.38 33.67 -13.21
CA ALA A 17 -0.99 33.75 -14.61
C ALA A 17 -0.20 35.03 -14.93
N ALA A 18 -0.44 36.13 -14.21
CA ALA A 18 0.24 37.42 -14.43
C ALA A 18 1.70 37.47 -13.93
N GLY A 19 2.13 36.52 -13.08
CA GLY A 19 3.51 36.41 -12.60
C GLY A 19 4.41 35.47 -13.41
N ALA A 20 3.94 34.94 -14.55
CA ALA A 20 4.72 34.02 -15.37
C ALA A 20 5.78 34.78 -16.18
N VAL A 21 7.04 34.66 -15.76
CA VAL A 21 8.22 35.04 -16.55
C VAL A 21 8.20 34.25 -17.87
N PRO A 22 8.41 34.89 -19.04
CA PRO A 22 8.33 34.23 -20.34
C PRO A 22 9.37 33.11 -20.50
N ALA A 23 8.91 31.97 -21.03
CA ALA A 23 9.60 30.69 -21.19
C ALA A 23 10.69 30.66 -22.28
N ALA A 24 11.57 31.66 -22.31
CA ALA A 24 12.67 31.72 -23.28
C ALA A 24 13.93 32.32 -22.63
N GLN A 25 14.60 31.50 -21.80
CA GLN A 25 16.00 31.57 -21.33
C GLN A 25 16.08 31.05 -19.87
N ALA A 26 15.75 29.77 -19.68
CA ALA A 26 16.29 29.01 -18.55
C ALA A 26 17.52 28.26 -19.09
N PRO A 27 18.69 28.32 -18.43
CA PRO A 27 19.82 27.47 -18.80
C PRO A 27 19.34 26.02 -18.74
N GLU A 28 19.64 25.23 -19.78
CA GLU A 28 19.38 23.79 -19.76
C GLU A 28 19.84 23.23 -18.41
N PRO A 29 18.97 22.54 -17.64
CA PRO A 29 19.44 21.84 -16.46
C PRO A 29 20.42 20.79 -16.97
N ALA A 30 21.70 21.00 -16.63
CA ALA A 30 22.78 20.09 -16.94
C ALA A 30 22.30 18.65 -16.71
N ALA A 31 22.31 17.84 -17.77
CA ALA A 31 21.81 16.48 -17.83
C ALA A 31 22.68 15.49 -17.02
N GLY A 32 22.99 15.83 -15.76
CA GLY A 32 24.00 15.15 -14.94
C GLY A 32 23.64 14.92 -13.47
N ALA A 33 22.43 15.30 -12.98
CA ALA A 33 22.12 15.21 -11.54
C ALA A 33 20.78 14.51 -11.18
N SER A 34 20.24 13.65 -12.05
CA SER A 34 19.08 12.79 -11.71
C SER A 34 19.53 11.38 -11.32
N GLY A 35 20.17 11.25 -10.16
CA GLY A 35 20.30 9.94 -9.51
C GLY A 35 18.96 9.57 -8.87
N SER A 36 18.46 8.35 -9.11
CA SER A 36 17.34 7.84 -8.28
C SER A 36 17.74 7.95 -6.80
N PRO A 37 16.81 8.29 -5.88
CA PRO A 37 17.10 8.35 -4.45
C PRO A 37 17.70 7.04 -3.91
N ALA A 38 17.43 5.90 -4.55
CA ALA A 38 18.11 4.63 -4.28
C ALA A 38 19.63 4.73 -4.50
N ARG A 39 20.06 5.32 -5.62
CA ARG A 39 21.48 5.58 -5.90
C ARG A 39 22.11 6.54 -4.91
N LEU A 40 21.36 7.52 -4.38
CA LEU A 40 21.85 8.43 -3.34
C LEU A 40 22.11 7.73 -2.00
N LEU A 41 21.44 6.60 -1.75
CA LEU A 41 21.71 5.69 -0.63
C LEU A 41 22.67 4.54 -1.01
N GLY A 42 23.26 4.56 -2.21
CA GLY A 42 24.15 3.51 -2.71
C GLY A 42 23.47 2.19 -3.04
N LEU A 43 22.14 2.15 -3.14
CA LEU A 43 21.37 0.96 -3.52
C LEU A 43 21.17 0.93 -5.03
N ALA A 44 21.71 -0.10 -5.69
CA ALA A 44 21.47 -0.33 -7.10
C ALA A 44 20.04 -0.90 -7.31
N PRO A 45 19.39 -0.67 -8.47
CA PRO A 45 18.10 -1.29 -8.80
C PRO A 45 18.12 -2.82 -8.69
N GLU A 46 19.28 -3.45 -8.97
CA GLU A 46 19.52 -4.87 -8.85
C GLU A 46 19.46 -5.32 -7.39
N ASP A 47 20.01 -4.54 -6.46
CA ASP A 47 19.96 -4.81 -5.02
C ASP A 47 18.52 -4.74 -4.49
N LEU A 48 17.75 -3.74 -4.95
CA LEU A 48 16.32 -3.62 -4.63
C LEU A 48 15.54 -4.82 -5.17
N THR A 49 15.81 -5.22 -6.41
CA THR A 49 15.16 -6.37 -7.04
C THR A 49 15.47 -7.66 -6.28
N ALA A 50 16.74 -7.89 -5.95
CA ALA A 50 17.17 -9.06 -5.17
C ALA A 50 16.59 -9.05 -3.74
N TYR A 51 16.51 -7.88 -3.11
CA TYR A 51 15.88 -7.70 -1.80
C TYR A 51 14.41 -8.14 -1.81
N PHE A 52 13.60 -7.61 -2.74
CA PHE A 52 12.19 -7.98 -2.82
C PHE A 52 11.97 -9.41 -3.29
N ALA A 53 12.82 -9.95 -4.17
CA ALA A 53 12.79 -11.35 -4.56
C ALA A 53 13.00 -12.28 -3.36
N ARG A 54 13.96 -11.97 -2.48
CA ARG A 54 14.23 -12.76 -1.27
C ARG A 54 13.04 -12.77 -0.30
N ILE A 55 12.38 -11.62 -0.12
CA ILE A 55 11.17 -11.54 0.72
C ILE A 55 10.04 -12.37 0.10
N ALA A 56 9.79 -12.21 -1.19
CA ALA A 56 8.76 -12.97 -1.90
C ALA A 56 9.01 -14.48 -1.82
N GLU A 57 10.25 -14.94 -2.04
CA GLU A 57 10.62 -16.34 -1.92
C GLU A 57 10.36 -16.89 -0.50
N ALA A 58 10.65 -16.10 0.53
CA ALA A 58 10.36 -16.50 1.91
C ALA A 58 8.86 -16.59 2.20
N VAL A 59 8.06 -15.66 1.69
CA VAL A 59 6.60 -15.72 1.82
C VAL A 59 6.03 -16.95 1.10
N GLU A 60 6.51 -17.27 -0.11
CA GLU A 60 6.07 -18.47 -0.83
C GLU A 60 6.52 -19.77 -0.15
N ARG A 61 7.74 -19.81 0.41
CA ARG A 61 8.26 -20.98 1.12
C ARG A 61 7.42 -21.32 2.36
N ASP A 62 6.96 -20.29 3.08
CA ASP A 62 6.18 -20.45 4.30
C ASP A 62 4.67 -20.58 4.02
N ASP A 63 4.23 -20.51 2.76
CA ASP A 63 2.82 -20.61 2.41
C ASP A 63 2.31 -22.06 2.50
N PRO A 64 1.32 -22.36 3.38
CA PRO A 64 0.73 -23.69 3.52
C PRO A 64 -0.15 -24.10 2.33
N GLY A 65 -0.36 -23.19 1.37
CA GLY A 65 -1.15 -23.41 0.17
C GLY A 65 -2.67 -23.32 0.41
N PRO A 66 -3.48 -23.41 -0.65
CA PRO A 66 -4.93 -23.17 -0.58
C PRO A 66 -5.69 -24.20 0.27
N ALA A 67 -5.10 -25.36 0.56
CA ALA A 67 -5.68 -26.43 1.37
C ALA A 67 -5.32 -26.34 2.88
N ALA A 68 -4.78 -25.21 3.33
CA ALA A 68 -4.38 -25.01 4.71
C ALA A 68 -5.56 -25.25 5.69
N ARG A 69 -5.29 -25.97 6.78
CA ARG A 69 -6.32 -26.34 7.79
C ARG A 69 -7.02 -25.12 8.42
N GLY A 70 -6.33 -23.99 8.53
CA GLY A 70 -6.87 -22.73 9.05
C GLY A 70 -7.69 -21.93 8.04
N GLY A 71 -7.87 -22.45 6.82
CA GLY A 71 -8.57 -21.76 5.75
C GLY A 71 -7.80 -20.57 5.18
N TRP A 72 -8.50 -19.80 4.36
CA TRP A 72 -7.93 -18.66 3.62
C TRP A 72 -7.39 -17.56 4.53
N GLU A 73 -8.11 -17.21 5.60
CA GLU A 73 -7.73 -16.11 6.49
C GLU A 73 -6.43 -16.39 7.24
N GLU A 74 -6.29 -17.57 7.83
CA GLU A 74 -5.07 -17.96 8.54
C GLU A 74 -3.87 -18.06 7.59
N ARG A 75 -4.09 -18.52 6.34
CA ARG A 75 -3.06 -18.50 5.31
C ARG A 75 -2.58 -17.08 5.00
N GLU A 76 -3.49 -16.14 4.75
CA GLU A 76 -3.08 -14.75 4.46
C GLU A 76 -2.44 -14.09 5.68
N ARG A 77 -2.93 -14.39 6.90
CA ARG A 77 -2.28 -13.96 8.14
C ARG A 77 -0.83 -14.42 8.19
N LEU A 78 -0.56 -15.68 7.86
CA LEU A 78 0.81 -16.20 7.85
C LEU A 78 1.66 -15.51 6.78
N ARG A 79 1.15 -15.34 5.55
CA ARG A 79 1.88 -14.65 4.48
C ARG A 79 2.28 -13.22 4.86
N PHE A 80 1.35 -12.44 5.42
CA PHE A 80 1.67 -11.09 5.92
C PHE A 80 2.63 -11.11 7.11
N SER A 81 2.46 -12.07 8.03
CA SER A 81 3.37 -12.22 9.17
C SER A 81 4.79 -12.55 8.73
N THR A 82 4.96 -13.47 7.77
CA THR A 82 6.27 -13.80 7.18
C THR A 82 6.85 -12.59 6.47
N TRP A 83 6.07 -11.87 5.66
CA TRP A 83 6.52 -10.65 4.99
C TRP A 83 7.08 -9.63 6.01
N VAL A 84 6.33 -9.31 7.06
CA VAL A 84 6.79 -8.37 8.11
C VAL A 84 8.05 -8.88 8.79
N ARG A 85 8.13 -10.17 9.10
CA ARG A 85 9.30 -10.75 9.77
C ARG A 85 10.55 -10.66 8.90
N GLN A 86 10.43 -10.92 7.60
CA GLN A 86 11.54 -10.81 6.65
C GLN A 86 11.99 -9.37 6.47
N VAL A 87 11.04 -8.43 6.32
CA VAL A 87 11.34 -6.99 6.31
C VAL A 87 12.08 -6.59 7.60
N TYR A 88 11.61 -7.01 8.77
CA TYR A 88 12.25 -6.64 10.04
C TYR A 88 13.65 -7.23 10.24
N ALA A 89 13.88 -8.44 9.74
CA ALA A 89 15.16 -9.14 9.90
C ALA A 89 16.22 -8.67 8.90
N HIS A 90 15.80 -8.14 7.75
CA HIS A 90 16.74 -7.81 6.68
C HIS A 90 17.49 -6.50 6.95
N PRO A 91 18.83 -6.46 6.86
CA PRO A 91 19.63 -5.30 7.23
C PRO A 91 19.40 -4.08 6.32
N LEU A 92 19.02 -4.30 5.06
CA LEU A 92 18.73 -3.20 4.11
C LEU A 92 17.37 -2.53 4.32
N SER A 93 16.45 -3.12 5.08
CA SER A 93 15.08 -2.62 5.16
C SER A 93 14.95 -1.17 5.63
N PRO A 94 15.72 -0.67 6.62
CA PRO A 94 15.64 0.74 7.00
C PRO A 94 15.96 1.68 5.85
N ALA A 95 16.96 1.34 5.02
CA ALA A 95 17.33 2.15 3.86
C ALA A 95 16.26 2.03 2.75
N VAL A 96 15.79 0.82 2.44
CA VAL A 96 14.76 0.58 1.41
C VAL A 96 13.46 1.32 1.73
N PHE A 97 13.00 1.28 2.98
CA PHE A 97 11.74 1.92 3.39
C PHE A 97 11.89 3.42 3.72
N ALA A 98 13.12 3.95 3.78
CA ALA A 98 13.37 5.40 3.84
C ALA A 98 13.32 6.06 2.46
N LEU A 99 13.38 5.28 1.36
CA LEU A 99 13.30 5.81 0.01
C LEU A 99 11.89 6.35 -0.27
N PRO A 100 11.74 7.54 -0.88
CA PRO A 100 10.47 7.91 -1.50
C PRO A 100 10.15 6.84 -2.55
N ALA A 101 8.87 6.50 -2.72
CA ALA A 101 8.44 5.38 -3.56
C ALA A 101 9.11 5.43 -4.95
N ASP A 102 10.18 4.64 -5.11
CA ASP A 102 10.91 4.49 -6.36
C ASP A 102 10.05 3.66 -7.34
N ARG A 103 10.42 3.66 -8.63
CA ARG A 103 9.73 2.85 -9.63
C ARG A 103 9.71 1.37 -9.24
N VAL A 104 10.83 0.81 -8.77
CA VAL A 104 10.90 -0.61 -8.37
C VAL A 104 9.95 -0.90 -7.21
N ILE A 105 9.91 -0.01 -6.21
CA ILE A 105 9.00 -0.13 -5.05
C ILE A 105 7.54 -0.13 -5.50
N ARG A 106 7.16 0.78 -6.41
CA ARG A 106 5.79 0.82 -6.95
C ARG A 106 5.43 -0.45 -7.72
N GLU A 107 6.33 -0.95 -8.56
CA GLU A 107 6.12 -2.19 -9.32
C GLU A 107 5.93 -3.39 -8.38
N VAL A 108 6.68 -3.46 -7.28
CA VAL A 108 6.51 -4.50 -6.25
C VAL A 108 5.16 -4.37 -5.54
N GLN A 109 4.78 -3.17 -5.07
CA GLN A 109 3.49 -2.97 -4.41
C GLN A 109 2.30 -3.30 -5.33
N LEU A 110 2.37 -2.94 -6.62
CA LEU A 110 1.35 -3.27 -7.60
C LEU A 110 1.22 -4.78 -7.81
N ARG A 111 2.35 -5.49 -7.91
CA ARG A 111 2.37 -6.95 -8.03
C ARG A 111 1.79 -7.63 -6.80
N GLU A 112 2.24 -7.25 -5.60
CA GLU A 112 1.72 -7.78 -4.33
C GLU A 112 0.20 -7.54 -4.20
N ALA A 113 -0.27 -6.37 -4.61
CA ALA A 113 -1.69 -6.03 -4.61
C ALA A 113 -2.48 -6.87 -5.62
N ALA A 114 -1.97 -7.05 -6.84
CA ALA A 114 -2.63 -7.88 -7.86
C ALA A 114 -2.73 -9.35 -7.42
N GLU A 115 -1.66 -9.90 -6.84
CA GLU A 115 -1.64 -11.25 -6.32
C GLU A 115 -2.61 -11.43 -5.14
N LEU A 116 -2.67 -10.46 -4.22
CA LEU A 116 -3.65 -10.48 -3.13
C LEU A 116 -5.08 -10.33 -3.65
N ALA A 117 -5.33 -9.46 -4.63
CA ALA A 117 -6.64 -9.30 -5.25
C ALA A 117 -7.14 -10.62 -5.85
N PHE A 118 -6.27 -11.31 -6.60
CA PHE A 118 -6.55 -12.64 -7.13
C PHE A 118 -6.92 -13.63 -6.01
N ARG A 119 -6.13 -13.66 -4.93
CA ARG A 119 -6.42 -14.53 -3.78
C ARG A 119 -7.73 -14.17 -3.08
N ILE A 120 -8.08 -12.89 -2.95
CA ILE A 120 -9.38 -12.44 -2.41
C ILE A 120 -10.52 -12.95 -3.31
N ASP A 121 -10.38 -12.85 -4.63
CA ASP A 121 -11.43 -13.30 -5.54
C ASP A 121 -11.58 -14.83 -5.54
N VAL A 122 -10.50 -15.60 -5.47
CA VAL A 122 -10.55 -17.06 -5.28
C VAL A 122 -11.16 -17.43 -3.93
N GLY A 123 -10.86 -16.67 -2.87
CA GLY A 123 -11.40 -16.89 -1.53
C GLY A 123 -12.86 -16.49 -1.36
N ARG A 124 -13.46 -15.77 -2.32
CA ARG A 124 -14.85 -15.34 -2.27
C ARG A 124 -15.79 -16.44 -2.77
N ALA A 125 -16.67 -16.90 -1.88
CA ALA A 125 -17.81 -17.75 -2.26
C ALA A 125 -19.01 -16.94 -2.82
N ARG A 126 -18.79 -15.84 -3.59
CA ARG A 126 -19.86 -14.90 -4.00
C ARG A 126 -20.07 -14.86 -5.51
N ALA A 127 -21.34 -14.82 -5.92
CA ALA A 127 -21.76 -14.55 -7.31
C ALA A 127 -21.72 -13.05 -7.69
N LYS A 128 -21.62 -12.12 -6.71
CA LYS A 128 -21.60 -10.66 -6.94
C LYS A 128 -20.39 -10.02 -6.29
N ALA A 129 -19.63 -9.26 -7.07
CA ALA A 129 -18.44 -8.55 -6.61
C ALA A 129 -18.81 -7.49 -5.54
N PRO A 130 -18.27 -7.57 -4.30
CA PRO A 130 -18.40 -6.51 -3.32
C PRO A 130 -17.74 -5.22 -3.84
N LYS A 131 -18.30 -4.08 -3.44
CA LYS A 131 -17.68 -2.77 -3.62
C LYS A 131 -16.96 -2.34 -2.32
N PRO A 132 -15.82 -1.64 -2.40
CA PRO A 132 -14.90 -1.59 -3.54
C PRO A 132 -14.38 -2.98 -3.98
N SER A 133 -13.85 -3.05 -5.21
CA SER A 133 -13.34 -4.27 -5.84
C SER A 133 -12.22 -4.94 -5.02
N ALA A 134 -11.91 -6.21 -5.33
CA ALA A 134 -10.78 -6.90 -4.70
C ALA A 134 -9.46 -6.15 -4.93
N GLU A 135 -9.23 -5.65 -6.15
CA GLU A 135 -8.07 -4.85 -6.51
C GLU A 135 -7.90 -3.63 -5.61
N VAL A 136 -8.94 -2.78 -5.49
CA VAL A 136 -8.87 -1.57 -4.66
C VAL A 136 -8.58 -1.91 -3.20
N ARG A 137 -9.20 -2.98 -2.67
CA ARG A 137 -8.96 -3.43 -1.29
C ARG A 137 -7.56 -3.98 -1.11
N ALA A 138 -7.07 -4.74 -2.07
CA ALA A 138 -5.72 -5.31 -2.02
C ALA A 138 -4.66 -4.21 -2.10
N THR A 139 -4.83 -3.22 -2.98
CA THR A 139 -3.96 -2.04 -3.05
C THR A 139 -3.95 -1.30 -1.71
N ALA A 140 -5.10 -1.06 -1.10
CA ALA A 140 -5.19 -0.39 0.20
C ALA A 140 -4.52 -1.21 1.31
N ALA A 141 -4.71 -2.53 1.33
CA ALA A 141 -4.11 -3.43 2.31
C ALA A 141 -2.57 -3.46 2.20
N VAL A 142 -2.04 -3.61 0.98
CA VAL A 142 -0.59 -3.61 0.71
C VAL A 142 0.01 -2.25 1.06
N ALA A 143 -0.61 -1.14 0.62
CA ALA A 143 -0.13 0.19 0.95
C ALA A 143 -0.09 0.43 2.47
N SER A 144 -1.09 -0.06 3.20
CA SER A 144 -1.12 0.04 4.66
C SER A 144 -0.02 -0.79 5.32
N ALA A 145 0.20 -2.03 4.88
CA ALA A 145 1.27 -2.88 5.39
C ALA A 145 2.65 -2.24 5.20
N TRP A 146 2.89 -1.66 4.02
CA TRP A 146 4.11 -0.91 3.71
C TRP A 146 4.28 0.34 4.55
N ALA A 147 3.22 1.13 4.74
CA ALA A 147 3.27 2.33 5.56
C ALA A 147 3.57 2.02 7.03
N ILE A 148 2.95 0.97 7.59
CA ILE A 148 3.20 0.52 8.96
C ILE A 148 4.65 0.04 9.10
N ALA A 149 5.17 -0.73 8.15
CA ALA A 149 6.56 -1.17 8.17
C ALA A 149 7.54 0.01 8.08
N ALA A 150 7.29 0.98 7.20
CA ALA A 150 8.12 2.18 7.07
C ALA A 150 8.16 3.00 8.37
N ASP A 151 6.98 3.31 8.93
CA ASP A 151 6.86 4.03 10.19
C ASP A 151 7.62 3.30 11.31
N ALA A 152 7.39 1.99 11.46
CA ALA A 152 8.04 1.23 12.52
C ALA A 152 9.56 1.11 12.34
N LEU A 153 10.06 1.00 11.10
CA LEU A 153 11.50 0.98 10.81
C LEU A 153 12.20 2.33 11.07
N SER A 154 11.47 3.44 10.95
CA SER A 154 11.98 4.81 11.16
C SER A 154 12.06 5.25 12.62
N ARG A 155 11.36 4.57 13.53
CA ARG A 155 11.31 4.90 14.96
C ARG A 155 12.57 4.46 15.71
N SER A 156 12.95 5.26 16.72
CA SER A 156 13.99 4.93 17.71
C SER A 156 13.47 5.17 19.13
N PRO A 157 13.35 4.14 19.99
CA PRO A 157 13.64 2.73 19.70
C PRO A 157 12.61 2.11 18.74
N ARG A 158 13.06 1.10 17.97
CA ARG A 158 12.18 0.36 17.05
C ARG A 158 11.12 -0.43 17.84
N PRO A 159 9.83 -0.40 17.45
CA PRO A 159 8.80 -1.24 18.07
C PRO A 159 9.12 -2.73 17.93
N PRO A 160 8.72 -3.58 18.90
CA PRO A 160 8.89 -5.03 18.80
C PRO A 160 8.26 -5.59 17.54
N ARG A 161 8.96 -6.50 16.85
CA ARG A 161 8.52 -7.10 15.58
C ARG A 161 7.12 -7.71 15.65
N GLU A 162 6.81 -8.49 16.68
CA GLU A 162 5.51 -9.15 16.78
C GLU A 162 4.35 -8.17 17.02
N ARG A 163 4.63 -6.99 17.58
CA ARG A 163 3.63 -5.90 17.63
C ARG A 163 3.30 -5.43 16.22
N VAL A 164 4.30 -5.21 15.38
CA VAL A 164 4.11 -4.77 13.99
C VAL A 164 3.41 -5.83 13.15
N VAL A 165 3.72 -7.11 13.36
CA VAL A 165 2.97 -8.22 12.76
C VAL A 165 1.48 -8.11 13.11
N GLY A 166 1.17 -7.88 14.39
CA GLY A 166 -0.22 -7.70 14.86
C GLY A 166 -0.91 -6.47 14.25
N ASP A 167 -0.21 -5.34 14.21
CA ASP A 167 -0.74 -4.08 13.65
C ASP A 167 -1.03 -4.22 12.14
N VAL A 168 -0.08 -4.78 11.37
CA VAL A 168 -0.25 -5.04 9.94
C VAL A 168 -1.43 -5.98 9.69
N TRP A 169 -1.48 -7.11 10.40
CA TRP A 169 -2.57 -8.07 10.20
C TRP A 169 -3.94 -7.46 10.53
N THR A 170 -4.03 -6.68 11.62
CA THR A 170 -5.28 -6.04 12.03
C THR A 170 -5.82 -5.14 10.92
N ILE A 171 -4.99 -4.23 10.39
CA ILE A 171 -5.41 -3.30 9.34
C ILE A 171 -5.71 -4.01 8.03
N VAL A 172 -4.87 -4.97 7.62
CA VAL A 172 -5.09 -5.77 6.41
C VAL A 172 -6.41 -6.52 6.49
N ARG A 173 -6.67 -7.20 7.61
CA ARG A 173 -7.91 -7.94 7.86
C ARG A 173 -9.12 -7.02 7.79
N GLU A 174 -9.11 -5.89 8.48
CA GLU A 174 -10.21 -4.91 8.44
C GLU A 174 -10.47 -4.37 7.03
N THR A 175 -9.40 -4.20 6.23
CA THR A 175 -9.51 -3.74 4.84
C THR A 175 -10.16 -4.78 3.92
N ILE A 176 -9.86 -6.06 4.12
CA ILE A 176 -10.30 -7.16 3.23
C ILE A 176 -11.53 -7.92 3.74
N GLU A 177 -11.82 -7.93 5.04
CA GLU A 177 -12.94 -8.68 5.64
C GLU A 177 -14.30 -8.37 4.99
N PRO A 178 -14.67 -7.12 4.67
CA PRO A 178 -15.96 -6.84 4.03
C PRO A 178 -16.11 -7.50 2.66
N ALA A 179 -15.00 -7.86 2.03
CA ALA A 179 -14.97 -8.59 0.78
C ALA A 179 -15.17 -10.10 0.95
N LEU A 180 -14.98 -10.65 2.15
CA LEU A 180 -15.03 -12.09 2.43
C LEU A 180 -16.34 -12.54 3.09
N ARG A 181 -17.06 -11.64 3.77
CA ARG A 181 -18.34 -11.98 4.43
C ARG A 181 -19.35 -12.55 3.43
N PRO A 182 -20.23 -13.51 3.77
CA PRO A 182 -21.36 -13.89 2.91
C PRO A 182 -22.38 -12.75 2.77
N THR A 183 -23.02 -12.58 1.59
CA THR A 183 -24.19 -11.70 1.42
C THR A 183 -25.39 -12.36 2.12
N GLY A 184 -25.49 -12.20 3.45
CA GLY A 184 -26.54 -12.84 4.22
C GLY A 184 -26.76 -12.29 5.63
N THR A 185 -25.76 -11.67 6.25
CA THR A 185 -25.98 -10.97 7.53
C THR A 185 -26.49 -9.56 7.26
N VAL A 186 -27.76 -9.46 6.86
CA VAL A 186 -28.54 -8.25 7.10
C VAL A 186 -28.59 -8.09 8.61
N SER A 187 -27.73 -7.24 9.18
CA SER A 187 -28.04 -6.68 10.49
C SER A 187 -29.38 -5.97 10.33
N ALA A 188 -30.41 -6.50 10.99
CA ALA A 188 -31.70 -5.87 11.09
C ALA A 188 -31.49 -4.48 11.70
N ARG A 189 -31.45 -3.45 10.86
CA ARG A 189 -31.55 -2.08 11.34
C ARG A 189 -32.98 -1.91 11.82
N SER A 190 -33.15 -1.84 13.14
CA SER A 190 -34.35 -1.31 13.75
C SER A 190 -34.58 0.09 13.21
N HIS A 191 -35.56 0.25 12.32
CA HIS A 191 -36.09 1.55 11.96
C HIS A 191 -36.77 2.14 13.21
N GLY A 192 -36.04 2.98 13.94
CA GLY A 192 -36.63 3.92 14.87
C GLY A 192 -37.30 5.03 14.09
N SER A 193 -38.61 5.14 14.23
CA SER A 193 -39.43 6.25 13.72
C SER A 193 -39.00 7.57 14.36
N TRP A 194 -38.80 8.59 13.53
CA TRP A 194 -38.95 10.00 13.88
C TRP A 194 -39.73 10.67 12.76
#